data_AF-A0A8X6VL81-F1
#
_entry.id   AF-A0A8X6VL81-F1
#
_cell.length_a   1.000
_cell.length_b   1.000
_cell.length_c   1.000
_cell.angle_alpha   90.00
_cell.angle_beta   90.00
_cell.angle_gamma   90.00
#
_symmetry.space_group_name_H-M   'P 1'
#
loop_
_entity.id
_entity.type
_entity.pdbx_description
1 polymer ?
#
loop_
_entity_poly.entity_id
_entity_poly.type
_entity_poly.pdbx_seq_one_letter_code
_entity_poly.pdbx_strand_id
1 'polypeptide(L)'
;MNFFQERGIKHVTLPHFPRANGQIVTIVQTVKNSLTKAAEEGIDLYVVLLDYRIQPAKDMPPPSDLLMGRKLRTFLPPHPGQLKPTFDVERAREALRKRQIIQNKHANKHATVLSVLH
;
A
#
# COMPACT_ATOMS: atom_id res chain seq x y z
N MET A 1 6.95 -15.15 26.99
CA MET A 1 5.71 -15.38 26.22
C MET A 1 5.85 -14.55 24.94
N ASN A 2 5.75 -15.18 23.76
CA ASN A 2 6.13 -14.57 22.48
C ASN A 2 4.89 -13.90 21.87
N PHE A 3 4.87 -12.56 21.81
CA PHE A 3 3.76 -11.73 21.32
C PHE A 3 3.09 -12.28 20.04
N PHE A 4 3.89 -12.79 19.09
CA PHE A 4 3.38 -13.34 17.84
C PHE A 4 2.64 -14.67 18.03
N GLN A 5 3.10 -15.53 18.94
CA GLN A 5 2.47 -16.82 19.23
C GLN A 5 1.13 -16.64 19.95
N GLU A 6 1.06 -15.74 20.93
CA GLU A 6 -0.18 -15.44 21.67
C GLU A 6 -1.30 -14.90 20.77
N ARG A 7 -0.92 -14.17 19.72
CA ARG A 7 -1.87 -13.55 18.78
C ARG A 7 -2.13 -14.40 17.53
N GLY A 8 -1.49 -15.57 17.40
CA GLY A 8 -1.59 -16.42 16.22
C GLY A 8 -1.03 -15.78 14.94
N ILE A 9 -0.07 -14.86 15.07
CA ILE A 9 0.52 -14.13 13.93
C ILE A 9 1.73 -14.90 13.40
N LYS A 10 1.72 -15.26 12.12
CA LYS A 10 2.88 -15.81 11.43
C LYS A 10 3.89 -14.71 11.11
N HIS A 11 4.90 -14.56 11.95
CA HIS A 11 6.01 -13.64 11.69
C HIS A 11 7.03 -14.27 10.73
N VAL A 12 7.29 -13.61 9.60
CA VAL A 12 8.31 -14.02 8.63
C VAL A 12 9.29 -12.87 8.46
N THR A 13 10.56 -13.12 8.78
CA THR A 13 11.66 -12.17 8.54
C THR A 13 12.47 -12.66 7.34
N LEU A 14 12.48 -11.88 6.26
CA LEU A 14 13.29 -12.18 5.08
C LEU A 14 14.54 -11.27 5.06
N PRO A 15 15.75 -11.80 5.27
CA PRO A 15 16.97 -11.02 5.08
C PRO A 15 17.16 -10.72 3.59
N HIS A 16 17.39 -9.45 3.26
CA HIS A 16 17.84 -8.98 1.94
C HIS A 16 16.94 -9.31 0.73
N PHE A 17 15.70 -8.82 0.75
CA PHE A 17 14.81 -8.79 -0.44
C PHE A 17 14.48 -7.35 -0.90
N PRO A 18 15.41 -6.62 -1.54
CA PRO A 18 15.15 -5.27 -2.03
C PRO A 18 13.95 -5.19 -2.98
N ARG A 19 13.75 -6.24 -3.79
CA ARG A 19 12.63 -6.36 -4.74
C ARG A 19 11.26 -6.38 -4.04
N ALA A 20 11.16 -6.99 -2.85
CA ALA A 20 9.92 -7.02 -2.08
C ALA A 20 9.67 -5.70 -1.33
N ASN A 21 10.74 -4.99 -0.98
CA ASN A 21 10.67 -3.80 -0.12
C ASN A 21 10.43 -2.49 -0.89
N GLY A 22 10.52 -2.48 -2.22
CA GLY A 22 10.41 -1.25 -3.02
C GLY A 22 9.14 -0.44 -2.73
N GLN A 23 7.99 -1.11 -2.56
CA GLN A 23 6.73 -0.42 -2.22
C GLN A 23 6.78 0.21 -0.83
N ILE A 24 7.36 -0.48 0.16
CA ILE A 24 7.50 0.03 1.52
C ILE A 24 8.40 1.27 1.52
N VAL A 25 9.53 1.22 0.81
CA VAL A 25 10.45 2.36 0.69
C VAL A 25 9.75 3.57 0.08
N THR A 26 9.01 3.39 -1.02
CA THR A 26 8.23 4.48 -1.61
C THR A 26 7.20 5.05 -0.63
N ILE A 27 6.46 4.20 0.06
CA ILE A 27 5.45 4.65 1.04
C ILE A 27 6.09 5.45 2.16
N VAL A 28 7.19 4.95 2.75
CA VAL A 28 7.92 5.65 3.82
C VAL A 28 8.41 7.00 3.33
N GLN A 29 8.94 7.08 2.10
CA GLN A 29 9.39 8.34 1.53
C GLN A 29 8.22 9.32 1.32
N THR A 30 7.09 8.85 0.77
CA THR A 30 5.89 9.68 0.58
C THR A 30 5.40 10.24 1.91
N VAL A 31 5.25 9.39 2.93
CA VAL A 31 4.79 9.82 4.25
C VAL A 31 5.76 10.83 4.87
N LYS A 32 7.07 10.56 4.85
CA LYS A 32 8.08 11.51 5.35
C LYS A 32 7.97 12.87 4.67
N ASN A 33 7.90 12.90 3.34
CA ASN A 33 7.78 14.15 2.59
C ASN A 33 6.50 14.91 2.94
N SER A 34 5.37 14.21 3.07
CA SER A 34 4.11 14.81 3.46
C SER A 34 4.16 15.38 4.88
N LEU A 35 4.83 14.69 5.81
CA LEU A 35 5.00 15.17 7.18
C LEU A 35 5.91 16.40 7.27
N THR A 36 7.00 16.43 6.50
CA THR A 36 7.89 17.59 6.44
C THR A 36 7.12 18.83 5.98
N LYS A 37 6.36 18.72 4.89
CA LYS A 37 5.54 19.82 4.37
C LYS A 37 4.47 20.28 5.36
N ALA A 38 3.81 19.33 6.01
CA ALA A 38 2.80 19.65 7.02
C ALA A 38 3.41 20.39 8.22
N ALA A 39 4.63 20.05 8.63
CA ALA A 39 5.33 20.78 9.69
C ALA A 39 5.70 22.21 9.27
N GLU A 40 6.10 22.41 8.00
CA GLU A 40 6.39 23.74 7.43
C GLU A 40 5.14 24.62 7.31
N GLU A 41 3.99 24.02 6.96
CA GLU A 41 2.72 24.72 6.73
C GLU A 41 1.81 24.79 7.99
N GLY A 42 2.22 24.16 9.11
CA GLY A 42 1.42 24.10 10.33
C GLY A 42 0.15 23.22 10.22
N ILE A 43 0.16 22.22 9.34
CA ILE A 43 -0.96 21.32 9.10
C ILE A 43 -0.96 20.18 10.13
N ASP A 44 -2.16 19.84 10.63
CA ASP A 44 -2.36 18.73 11.55
C ASP A 44 -2.05 17.36 10.92
N LEU A 45 -1.39 16.48 11.69
CA LEU A 45 -0.97 15.15 11.27
C LEU A 45 -2.13 14.28 10.74
N TYR A 46 -3.32 14.39 11.33
CA TYR A 46 -4.47 13.59 10.92
C TYR A 46 -5.00 14.00 9.56
N VAL A 47 -4.82 15.27 9.16
CA VAL A 47 -5.14 15.74 7.81
C VAL A 47 -4.22 15.07 6.79
N VAL A 48 -2.91 15.04 7.08
CA VAL A 48 -1.94 14.35 6.21
C VAL A 48 -2.24 12.86 6.05
N LEU A 49 -2.59 12.20 7.16
CA LEU A 49 -2.94 10.78 7.13
C LEU A 49 -4.26 10.54 6.40
N LEU A 50 -5.23 11.45 6.52
CA LEU A 50 -6.47 11.39 5.77
C LEU A 50 -6.21 11.51 4.26
N ASP A 51 -5.42 12.50 3.84
CA ASP A 51 -5.04 12.72 2.44
C ASP A 51 -4.33 11.50 1.86
N TYR A 52 -3.36 10.95 2.59
CA TYR A 52 -2.67 9.73 2.17
C TYR A 52 -3.64 8.55 1.96
N ARG A 53 -4.66 8.41 2.82
CA ARG A 53 -5.63 7.30 2.74
C ARG A 53 -6.62 7.43 1.59
N ILE A 54 -6.91 8.65 1.14
CA ILE A 54 -7.88 8.92 0.07
C ILE A 54 -7.22 9.10 -1.30
N GLN A 55 -5.91 9.33 -1.35
CA GLN A 55 -5.19 9.50 -2.59
C GLN A 55 -4.98 8.16 -3.32
N PRO A 56 -5.43 8.02 -4.58
CA PRO A 56 -5.19 6.81 -5.36
C PRO A 56 -3.71 6.69 -5.72
N ALA A 57 -3.23 5.45 -5.84
CA ALA A 57 -1.93 5.19 -6.48
C ALA A 57 -2.14 4.99 -8.00
N LYS A 58 -1.05 5.12 -8.78
CA LYS A 58 -1.07 5.18 -10.25
C LYS A 58 -1.93 4.11 -10.96
N ASP A 59 -2.16 2.96 -10.35
CA ASP A 59 -2.99 1.88 -10.90
C ASP A 59 -3.79 1.13 -9.82
N MET A 60 -4.02 1.75 -8.66
CA MET A 60 -4.73 1.12 -7.55
C MET A 60 -5.72 2.09 -6.90
N PRO A 61 -6.85 1.57 -6.40
CA PRO A 61 -7.73 2.33 -5.54
C PRO A 61 -6.98 2.92 -4.33
N PRO A 62 -7.50 4.00 -3.73
CA PRO A 62 -6.97 4.56 -2.51
C PRO A 62 -6.79 3.51 -1.39
N PRO A 63 -5.83 3.70 -0.46
CA PRO A 63 -5.64 2.79 0.66
C PRO A 63 -6.91 2.53 1.47
N SER A 64 -7.75 3.55 1.67
CA SER A 64 -9.03 3.43 2.38
C SER A 64 -10.02 2.51 1.66
N ASP A 65 -10.12 2.58 0.33
CA ASP A 65 -10.96 1.68 -0.45
C ASP A 65 -10.48 0.23 -0.33
N LEU A 66 -9.17 0.01 -0.39
CA LEU A 66 -8.57 -1.32 -0.30
C LEU A 66 -8.72 -1.95 1.10
N LEU A 67 -8.55 -1.14 2.14
CA LEU A 67 -8.57 -1.61 3.53
C LEU A 67 -9.98 -1.67 4.11
N MET A 68 -10.84 -0.71 3.76
CA MET A 68 -12.13 -0.48 4.41
C MET A 68 -13.32 -0.68 3.47
N GLY A 69 -13.08 -0.87 2.17
CA GLY A 69 -14.13 -1.05 1.17
C GLY A 69 -15.01 0.17 0.94
N ARG A 70 -14.64 1.36 1.43
CA ARG A 70 -15.48 2.55 1.42
C ARG A 70 -14.67 3.82 1.29
N LYS A 71 -15.32 4.88 0.83
CA LYS A 71 -14.76 6.24 0.88
C LYS A 71 -14.81 6.77 2.31
N LEU A 72 -13.78 7.53 2.68
CA LEU A 72 -13.75 8.29 3.92
C LEU A 72 -14.46 9.62 3.75
N ARG A 73 -14.92 10.19 4.88
CA ARG A 73 -15.39 11.58 4.91
C ARG A 73 -14.19 12.49 4.82
N THR A 74 -14.23 13.43 3.89
CA THR A 74 -13.19 14.42 3.64
C THR A 74 -13.83 15.80 3.58
N PHE A 75 -13.02 16.85 3.39
CA PHE A 75 -13.52 18.23 3.22
C PHE A 75 -14.48 18.37 2.03
N LEU A 76 -14.31 17.53 1.00
CA LEU A 76 -15.27 17.39 -0.10
C LEU A 76 -16.16 16.17 0.17
N PRO A 77 -17.42 16.36 0.60
CA PRO A 77 -18.25 15.24 1.04
C PRO A 77 -18.50 14.26 -0.11
N PRO A 78 -18.21 12.97 0.06
CA PRO A 78 -18.52 11.96 -0.94
C PRO A 78 -20.02 11.64 -0.94
N HIS A 79 -20.48 10.96 -1.99
CA HIS A 79 -21.86 10.52 -2.06
C HIS A 79 -22.18 9.56 -0.89
N PRO A 80 -23.34 9.68 -0.20
CA PRO A 80 -23.65 8.87 0.98
C PRO A 80 -23.57 7.35 0.75
N GLY A 81 -23.88 6.90 -0.47
CA GLY A 81 -23.75 5.50 -0.87
C GLY A 81 -22.31 4.97 -0.84
N GLN A 82 -21.32 5.84 -1.06
CA GLN A 82 -19.89 5.47 -1.08
C GLN A 82 -19.27 5.40 0.32
N LEU A 83 -19.97 5.91 1.35
CA LEU A 83 -19.55 5.80 2.74
C LEU A 83 -19.81 4.40 3.32
N LYS A 84 -20.60 3.58 2.62
CA LYS A 84 -20.88 2.19 2.98
C LYS A 84 -19.79 1.29 2.40
N PRO A 85 -19.35 0.25 3.14
CA PRO A 85 -18.42 -0.72 2.62
C PRO A 85 -19.03 -1.49 1.45
N THR A 86 -18.45 -1.33 0.28
CA THR A 86 -18.69 -2.10 -0.94
C THR A 86 -17.34 -2.55 -1.46
N PHE A 87 -16.95 -3.78 -1.15
CA PHE A 87 -15.66 -4.32 -1.58
C PHE A 87 -15.85 -5.46 -2.57
N ASP A 88 -15.50 -5.20 -3.82
CA ASP A 88 -15.40 -6.22 -4.86
C ASP A 88 -14.01 -6.87 -4.79
N VAL A 89 -13.92 -7.93 -3.99
CA VAL A 89 -12.68 -8.68 -3.72
C VAL A 89 -12.06 -9.18 -5.03
N GLU A 90 -12.89 -9.68 -5.95
CA GLU A 90 -12.41 -10.32 -7.17
C GLU A 90 -11.82 -9.29 -8.13
N ARG A 91 -12.50 -8.15 -8.31
CA ARG A 91 -11.94 -7.04 -9.10
C ARG A 91 -10.62 -6.53 -8.53
N ALA A 92 -10.52 -6.38 -7.20
CA ALA A 92 -9.28 -5.95 -6.55
C ALA A 92 -8.14 -6.97 -6.74
N ARG A 93 -8.43 -8.26 -6.64
CA ARG A 93 -7.48 -9.35 -6.89
C ARG A 93 -7.01 -9.37 -8.34
N GLU A 94 -7.92 -9.20 -9.30
CA GLU A 94 -7.58 -9.14 -10.72
C GLU A 94 -6.65 -7.96 -11.04
N ALA A 95 -6.97 -6.76 -10.54
CA ALA A 95 -6.12 -5.59 -10.71
C ALA A 95 -4.72 -5.81 -10.12
N LEU A 96 -4.64 -6.40 -8.92
CA LEU A 96 -3.38 -6.75 -8.28
C LEU A 96 -2.57 -7.77 -9.11
N ARG A 97 -3.22 -8.83 -9.62
CA ARG A 97 -2.57 -9.83 -10.48
C ARG A 97 -2.01 -9.20 -11.75
N LYS A 98 -2.80 -8.37 -12.44
CA LYS A 98 -2.36 -7.64 -13.65
C LYS A 98 -1.12 -6.80 -13.36
N ARG A 99 -1.13 -6.05 -12.26
CA ARG A 99 0.02 -5.24 -11.82
C ARG A 99 1.26 -6.09 -11.52
N GLN A 100 1.11 -7.20 -10.82
CA GLN A 100 2.21 -8.12 -10.51
C GLN A 100 2.82 -8.75 -11.77
N ILE A 101 1.99 -9.13 -12.75
CA ILE A 101 2.45 -9.65 -14.05
C ILE A 101 3.30 -8.61 -14.77
N ILE A 102 2.85 -7.35 -14.83
CA ILE A 102 3.60 -6.26 -15.45
C ILE A 102 4.93 -6.04 -14.71
N GLN A 103 4.89 -5.94 -13.38
CA GLN A 103 6.11 -5.75 -12.56
C GLN A 103 7.10 -6.89 -12.73
N ASN A 104 6.64 -8.15 -12.74
CA ASN A 104 7.48 -9.32 -12.98
C ASN A 104 8.09 -9.33 -14.39
N LYS A 105 7.32 -8.93 -15.41
CA LYS A 105 7.85 -8.81 -16.78
C LYS A 105 8.98 -7.79 -16.86
N HIS A 106 8.87 -6.65 -16.18
CA HIS A 106 9.95 -5.66 -16.12
C HIS A 106 11.14 -6.13 -15.28
N ALA A 107 10.90 -6.80 -14.16
CA ALA A 107 11.95 -7.34 -13.30
C ALA A 107 12.77 -8.45 -13.99
N ASN A 108 12.11 -9.34 -14.74
CA ASN A 108 12.76 -10.44 -15.44
C ASN A 108 13.62 -10.01 -16.63
N LYS A 109 13.38 -8.82 -17.21
CA LYS A 109 14.25 -8.27 -18.28
C LYS A 109 15.70 -8.06 -17.82
N HIS A 110 15.91 -7.86 -16.52
CA HIS A 110 17.23 -7.66 -15.93
C HIS A 110 17.63 -8.79 -14.97
N ALA A 111 16.86 -9.90 -14.94
CA ALA A 111 17.16 -11.02 -14.08
C ALA A 111 18.06 -12.03 -14.80
N THR A 112 19.32 -12.13 -14.38
CA THR A 112 20.19 -13.24 -14.75
C THR A 112 19.75 -14.48 -13.98
N VAL A 113 19.51 -15.60 -14.68
CA VAL A 113 19.24 -16.88 -14.02
C VAL A 113 20.51 -17.27 -13.27
N LEU A 114 20.46 -17.29 -11.94
CA LEU A 114 21.54 -17.86 -11.15
C LEU A 114 21.51 -19.37 -11.38
N SER A 115 22.54 -19.89 -12.06
CA SER A 115 22.75 -21.32 -12.22
C SER A 115 22.91 -21.95 -10.83
N VAL A 116 22.18 -23.04 -10.61
CA VAL A 116 22.23 -23.83 -9.38
C VAL A 116 23.68 -24.26 -9.13
N LEU A 117 24.25 -23.89 -7.98
CA LEU A 117 25.53 -24.43 -7.52
C LEU A 117 25.32 -25.92 -7.19
N HIS A 118 26.00 -26.79 -7.93
CA HIS A 118 26.19 -28.21 -7.58
C HIS A 118 27.12 -28.34 -6.38
#